data_AF-A0A9E3D5X1-F1
#
_entry.id   AF-A0A9E3D5X1-F1
#
_cell.length_a   1.000
_cell.length_b   1.000
_cell.length_c   1.000
_cell.angle_alpha   90.00
_cell.angle_beta   90.00
_cell.angle_gamma   90.00
#
_symmetry.space_group_name_H-M   'P 1'
#
loop_
_entity.id
_entity.type
_entity.pdbx_description
1 polymer ?
#
loop_
_entity_poly.entity_id
_entity_poly.type
_entity_poly.pdbx_seq_one_letter_code
_entity_poly.pdbx_strand_id
1 'polypeptide(L)' 'MSVERAGIGLALLTDLVAAKKLRPQIAVEAPWSEIGTVARRLIDREFTGKAVLRVV' A
#
# COMPACT_ATOMS: atom_id res chain seq x y z
N MET A 1 7.95 21.32 -19.47
CA MET A 1 7.71 20.70 -18.15
C MET A 1 8.69 19.54 -18.03
N SER A 2 9.67 19.59 -17.12
CA SER A 2 10.56 18.46 -16.86
C SER A 2 9.85 17.47 -15.94
N VAL A 3 9.82 16.19 -16.33
CA VAL A 3 9.29 15.12 -15.48
C VAL A 3 10.38 14.72 -14.49
N GLU A 4 10.08 14.80 -13.20
CA GLU A 4 10.96 14.33 -12.14
C GLU A 4 11.20 12.81 -12.27
N ARG A 5 12.42 12.35 -12.01
CA ARG A 5 12.70 10.91 -12.02
C ARG A 5 11.98 10.25 -10.84
N ALA A 6 11.25 9.17 -11.09
CA ALA A 6 10.48 8.45 -10.07
C ALA A 6 11.31 8.08 -8.82
N GLY A 7 12.61 7.80 -8.97
CA GLY A 7 13.50 7.49 -7.86
C GLY A 7 13.63 8.62 -6.83
N ILE A 8 13.52 9.88 -7.24
CA ILE A 8 13.62 11.04 -6.33
C ILE A 8 12.39 11.09 -5.42
N GLY A 9 11.20 11.00 -6.00
CA GLY A 9 9.96 10.92 -5.22
C GLY A 9 9.90 9.70 -4.31
N LEU A 10 10.40 8.54 -4.77
CA LEU A 10 10.42 7.32 -3.95
C LEU A 10 11.37 7.44 -2.74
N ALA A 11 12.54 8.06 -2.91
CA ALA A 11 13.47 8.32 -1.82
C ALA A 11 12.81 9.20 -0.74
N LEU A 12 12.19 10.31 -1.14
CA LEU A 12 11.45 11.19 -0.24
C LEU A 12 10.37 10.44 0.55
N LEU A 13 9.55 9.62 -0.12
CA LEU A 13 8.50 8.85 0.55
C LEU A 13 9.07 7.86 1.56
N THR A 14 10.18 7.20 1.22
CA THR A 14 10.85 6.24 2.11
C THR A 14 11.40 6.92 3.36
N ASP A 15 12.04 8.09 3.21
CA ASP A 15 12.54 8.89 4.33
C ASP A 15 11.42 9.33 5.26
N LEU A 16 10.26 9.72 4.72
CA LEU A 16 9.09 10.11 5.52
C LEU A 16 8.51 8.92 6.31
N VAL A 17 8.52 7.71 5.75
CA VAL A 17 8.12 6.49 6.43
C VAL A 17 9.12 6.13 7.54
N ALA A 18 10.41 6.16 7.26
CA ALA A 18 11.47 5.89 8.23
C ALA A 18 11.41 6.88 9.42
N ALA A 19 11.16 8.16 9.13
CA ALA A 19 10.97 9.20 10.14
C ALA A 19 9.60 9.15 10.86
N LYS A 20 8.73 8.17 10.55
CA LYS A 20 7.36 8.03 11.08
C LYS A 20 6.44 9.23 10.83
N LYS A 21 6.82 10.12 9.90
CA LYS A 21 6.03 11.29 9.45
C LYS A 21 4.95 10.89 8.45
N LEU A 22 5.20 9.83 7.68
CA LEU A 22 4.22 9.19 6.83
C LEU A 22 3.89 7.79 7.38
N ARG A 23 2.61 7.56 7.67
CA ARG A 23 2.11 6.26 8.14
C ARG A 23 1.15 5.69 7.11
N PRO A 24 1.58 4.75 6.25
CA PRO A 24 0.71 4.16 5.26
C PRO A 24 -0.47 3.45 5.93
N GLN A 25 -1.69 3.91 5.70
CA GLN A 25 -2.91 3.31 6.27
C GLN A 25 -3.19 1.93 5.65
N ILE A 26 -2.89 0.82 6.33
CA ILE A 26 -3.19 -0.55 5.86
C ILE A 26 -4.51 -0.96 6.50
N ALA A 27 -5.52 -1.23 5.68
CA ALA A 27 -6.84 -1.64 6.16
C ALA A 27 -6.94 -3.16 6.31
N VAL A 28 -6.26 -3.90 5.43
CA VAL A 28 -6.23 -5.37 5.43
C VAL A 28 -4.82 -5.85 5.19
N GLU A 29 -4.34 -6.78 6.02
CA GLU A 29 -3.16 -7.59 5.74
C GLU A 29 -3.51 -9.08 5.77
N ALA A 30 -3.18 -9.80 4.70
CA ALA A 30 -3.53 -11.22 4.55
C ALA A 30 -2.45 -11.98 3.75
N PRO A 31 -2.40 -13.32 3.82
CA PRO A 31 -1.53 -14.11 2.95
C PRO A 31 -1.99 -14.05 1.49
N TRP A 32 -1.06 -14.23 0.55
CA TRP A 32 -1.36 -14.22 -0.88
C TRP A 32 -2.43 -15.24 -1.29
N SER A 33 -2.49 -16.39 -0.61
CA SER A 33 -3.50 -17.44 -0.81
C SER A 33 -4.95 -16.96 -0.64
N GLU A 34 -5.16 -15.84 0.07
CA GLU A 34 -6.50 -15.27 0.32
C GLU A 34 -6.91 -14.17 -0.66
N ILE A 35 -6.15 -13.95 -1.75
CA ILE A 35 -6.41 -12.88 -2.75
C ILE A 35 -7.86 -12.86 -3.23
N GLY A 36 -8.48 -14.01 -3.48
CA GLY A 36 -9.87 -14.08 -3.97
C GLY A 36 -10.86 -13.44 -2.99
N THR A 37 -10.76 -13.82 -1.71
CA THR A 37 -11.60 -13.26 -0.63
C THR A 37 -11.33 -11.78 -0.45
N VAL A 38 -10.06 -11.37 -0.34
CA VAL A 38 -9.71 -9.96 -0.10
C VAL A 38 -10.11 -9.06 -1.28
N ALA A 39 -9.93 -9.53 -2.52
CA ALA A 39 -10.35 -8.80 -3.71
C ALA A 39 -11.87 -8.64 -3.77
N ARG A 40 -12.63 -9.67 -3.39
CA ARG A 40 -14.10 -9.56 -3.34
C ARG A 40 -14.53 -8.49 -2.34
N ARG A 41 -13.97 -8.51 -1.13
CA ARG A 41 -14.24 -7.50 -0.08
C ARG A 41 -13.86 -6.09 -0.53
N LEU A 42 -12.81 -5.93 -1.35
CA LEU A 42 -12.44 -4.64 -1.93
C LEU A 42 -13.48 -4.15 -2.96
N ILE A 43 -13.93 -5.04 -3.86
CA ILE A 43 -14.97 -4.72 -4.86
C ILE A 43 -16.28 -4.34 -4.19
N ASP A 44 -16.65 -5.09 -3.15
CA ASP A 44 -17.86 -4.88 -2.36
C ASP A 44 -17.71 -3.70 -1.37
N ARG A 45 -16.56 -3.02 -1.37
CA ARG A 45 -16.22 -1.83 -0.56
C ARG A 45 -16.38 -2.05 0.95
N GLU A 46 -16.08 -3.25 1.43
CA GLU A 46 -16.16 -3.59 2.86
C GLU A 46 -15.08 -2.93 3.72
N PHE A 47 -14.02 -2.41 3.10
CA PHE A 47 -12.99 -1.64 3.79
C PHE A 47 -12.53 -0.46 2.95
N THR A 48 -12.08 0.59 3.63
CA THR A 48 -11.50 1.78 3.01
C THR A 48 -10.00 1.76 3.20
N GLY A 49 -9.24 1.93 2.12
CA GLY A 49 -7.77 1.97 2.16
C GLY A 49 -7.14 0.83 1.39
N LYS A 50 -5.87 0.52 1.71
CA LYS A 50 -5.11 -0.50 0.98
C LYS A 50 -5.16 -1.87 1.66
N ALA A 51 -5.30 -2.90 0.85
CA ALA A 51 -5.00 -4.27 1.23
C ALA A 51 -3.57 -4.61 0.83
N VAL A 52 -2.80 -5.21 1.75
CA VAL A 52 -1.44 -5.71 1.50
C VAL A 52 -1.45 -7.22 1.63
N LEU A 53 -0.99 -7.91 0.59
CA LEU A 53 -0.89 -9.36 0.59
C LEU A 53 0.57 -9.78 0.77
N ARG A 54 0.82 -10.67 1.72
CA ARG A 54 2.15 -11.20 2.01
C ARG A 54 2.34 -12.51 1.26
N VAL A 55 3.41 -12.58 0.48
CA VAL A 55 3.95 -13.85 -0.03
C VAL A 55 4.85 -14.38 1.08
N VAL A 56 4.43 -15.49 1.69
CA VAL A 56 5.20 -16.21 2.72
C VAL A 56 5.78 -17.47 2.11
#